data_AF-A0A1B1TQ27-F1
#
_entry.id   AF-A0A1B1TQ27-F1
#
_cell.length_a   1.000
_cell.length_b   1.000
_cell.length_c   1.000
_cell.angle_alpha   90.00
_cell.angle_beta   90.00
_cell.angle_gamma   90.00
#
_symmetry.space_group_name_H-M   'P 1'
#
loop_
_entity.id
_entity.type
_entity.pdbx_description
1 polymer ?
#
loop_
_entity_poly.entity_id
_entity_poly.type
_entity_poly.pdbx_seq_one_letter_code
_entity_poly.pdbx_strand_id
1 'polypeptide(L)'
;MKKLIRGLDKFKQSYVASHQDLFEQLSHGQKPRVLFICCSDSRVDPALITQTDIGEIFVIRNAGNIIPPYGAANGGEGGTLEYALQGLDIRQIIVCGHSHCGAMKGLLKLNKLQADMPLVYDWLKHAEATRRLVRDTYPHCEGEELVETLVAENVLVQIDNLKTYPVVRSRLHQGKLKIYGWIYNIENGEVLAYDEAKHAYVKPDYSLIDESPFAEREAVEGCPIPYTIASGQTLAGWYGETDTFSVSG
;
A
#
# COMPACT_ATOMS: atom_id res chain seq x y z
N MET A 1 14.33 24.29 15.54
CA MET A 1 15.58 23.59 15.92
C MET A 1 15.79 23.42 17.42
N LYS A 2 15.86 24.47 18.25
CA LYS A 2 16.11 24.32 19.71
C LYS A 2 15.17 23.33 20.43
N LYS A 3 13.86 23.36 20.12
CA LYS A 3 12.88 22.41 20.68
C LYS A 3 13.20 20.94 20.30
N LEU A 4 13.63 20.69 19.06
CA LEU A 4 13.96 19.35 18.59
C LEU A 4 15.20 18.81 19.30
N ILE A 5 16.25 19.64 19.46
CA ILE A 5 17.48 19.24 20.17
C ILE A 5 17.17 18.86 21.62
N ARG A 6 16.40 19.68 22.34
CA ARG A 6 15.94 19.33 23.70
C ARG A 6 15.09 18.06 23.72
N GLY A 7 14.33 17.81 22.65
CA GLY A 7 13.57 16.58 22.47
C GLY A 7 14.46 15.34 22.40
N LEU A 8 15.64 15.43 21.77
CA LEU A 8 16.62 14.32 21.73
C LEU A 8 17.12 13.95 23.12
N ASP A 9 17.48 14.96 23.93
CA ASP A 9 17.93 14.74 25.30
C ASP A 9 16.82 14.10 26.14
N LYS A 10 15.59 14.62 26.03
CA LYS A 10 14.42 14.06 26.71
C LYS A 10 14.16 12.62 26.28
N PHE A 11 14.17 12.33 24.99
CA PHE A 11 13.98 10.98 24.45
C PHE A 11 14.98 9.98 25.03
N LYS A 12 16.28 10.35 25.06
CA LYS A 12 17.34 9.52 25.63
C LYS A 12 17.17 9.31 27.15
N GLN A 13 16.86 10.38 27.89
CA GLN A 13 16.79 10.35 29.35
C GLN A 13 15.50 9.74 29.90
N SER A 14 14.41 9.76 29.13
CA SER A 14 13.13 9.18 29.55
C SER A 14 12.82 7.88 28.83
N TYR A 15 12.55 7.94 27.53
CA TYR A 15 12.01 6.79 26.79
C TYR A 15 13.04 5.68 26.64
N VAL A 16 14.26 6.01 26.18
CA VAL A 16 15.34 5.01 26.03
C VAL A 16 15.74 4.42 27.39
N ALA A 17 15.86 5.26 28.42
CA ALA A 17 16.24 4.83 29.76
C ALA A 17 15.25 3.81 30.36
N SER A 18 13.95 3.92 30.06
CA SER A 18 12.93 2.97 30.52
C SER A 18 12.71 1.77 29.57
N HIS A 19 13.38 1.72 28.41
CA HIS A 19 13.19 0.68 27.38
C HIS A 19 14.54 0.12 26.88
N GLN A 20 15.55 0.03 27.74
CA GLN A 20 16.91 -0.37 27.34
C GLN A 20 16.93 -1.73 26.62
N ASP A 21 16.24 -2.73 27.18
CA ASP A 21 16.15 -4.07 26.58
C ASP A 21 15.53 -4.05 25.18
N LEU A 22 14.52 -3.20 24.95
CA LEU A 22 13.91 -3.03 23.63
C LEU A 22 14.91 -2.44 22.63
N PHE A 23 15.67 -1.41 23.02
CA PHE A 23 16.69 -0.81 22.14
C PHE A 23 17.85 -1.76 21.87
N GLU A 24 18.25 -2.58 22.85
CA GLU A 24 19.23 -3.63 22.65
C GLU A 24 18.73 -4.66 21.64
N GLN A 25 17.50 -5.17 21.83
CA GLN A 25 16.88 -6.11 20.90
C GLN A 25 16.79 -5.54 19.47
N LEU A 26 16.31 -4.31 19.32
CA LEU A 26 16.16 -3.66 18.01
C LEU A 26 17.51 -3.33 17.34
N SER A 27 18.60 -3.25 18.11
CA SER A 27 19.94 -3.04 17.55
C SER A 27 20.41 -4.25 16.71
N HIS A 28 19.85 -5.43 16.95
CA HIS A 28 20.17 -6.65 16.20
C HIS A 28 19.33 -6.82 14.92
N GLY A 29 18.27 -6.05 14.75
CA GLY A 29 17.42 -6.08 13.56
C GLY A 29 15.98 -5.66 13.83
N GLN A 30 15.23 -5.44 12.76
CA GLN A 30 13.81 -5.09 12.79
C GLN A 30 12.93 -6.26 12.35
N LYS A 31 11.74 -6.38 12.95
CA LYS A 31 10.70 -7.36 12.58
C LYS A 31 9.30 -6.73 12.61
N PRO A 32 9.05 -5.67 11.81
CA PRO A 32 7.75 -5.02 11.76
C PRO A 32 6.67 -5.98 11.25
N ARG A 33 5.45 -5.83 11.76
CA ARG A 33 4.31 -6.70 11.40
C ARG A 33 3.52 -6.21 10.18
N VAL A 34 3.62 -4.91 9.89
CA VAL A 34 2.79 -4.22 8.91
C VAL A 34 3.59 -3.16 8.17
N LEU A 35 3.31 -3.03 6.87
CA LEU A 35 3.72 -1.88 6.05
C LEU A 35 2.59 -0.86 6.10
N PHE A 36 2.86 0.31 6.68
CA PHE A 36 1.91 1.40 6.79
C PHE A 36 2.26 2.50 5.78
N ILE A 37 1.38 2.70 4.80
CA ILE A 37 1.54 3.70 3.74
C ILE A 37 0.63 4.86 4.08
N CYS A 38 1.18 6.04 4.37
CA CYS A 38 0.40 7.21 4.78
C CYS A 38 0.94 8.52 4.22
N CYS A 39 0.23 9.61 4.50
CA CYS A 39 0.60 10.92 3.99
C CYS A 39 1.78 11.53 4.76
N SER A 40 2.61 12.33 4.09
CA SER A 40 3.63 13.18 4.73
C SER A 40 3.04 14.29 5.60
N ASP A 41 1.72 14.46 5.64
CA ASP A 41 1.02 15.44 6.47
C ASP A 41 1.48 15.34 7.93
N SER A 42 1.89 16.48 8.50
CA SER A 42 2.48 16.55 9.84
C SER A 42 1.50 16.23 10.98
N ARG A 43 0.20 16.11 10.68
CA ARG A 43 -0.86 15.72 11.61
C ARG A 43 -1.07 14.21 11.65
N VAL A 44 -0.39 13.46 10.78
CA VAL A 44 -0.47 11.99 10.70
C VAL A 44 0.80 11.40 11.30
N ASP A 45 0.64 10.59 12.34
CA ASP A 45 1.70 9.77 12.92
C ASP A 45 1.15 8.35 13.12
N PRO A 46 1.53 7.39 12.25
CA PRO A 46 1.04 6.02 12.34
C PRO A 46 1.21 5.40 13.71
N ALA A 47 2.39 5.55 14.34
CA ALA A 47 2.69 4.92 15.62
C ALA A 47 1.81 5.49 16.74
N LEU A 48 1.56 6.80 16.71
CA LEU A 48 0.66 7.45 17.65
C LEU A 48 -0.79 7.02 17.45
N ILE A 49 -1.27 6.96 16.20
CA ILE A 49 -2.66 6.60 15.88
C ILE A 49 -2.93 5.14 16.29
N THR A 50 -1.97 4.24 16.10
CA THR A 50 -2.14 2.81 16.41
C THR A 50 -1.61 2.39 17.79
N GLN A 51 -1.03 3.33 18.56
CA GLN A 51 -0.39 3.05 19.86
C GLN A 51 0.61 1.88 19.78
N THR A 52 1.42 1.85 18.72
CA THR A 52 2.43 0.81 18.49
C THR A 52 3.81 1.26 18.94
N ASP A 53 4.63 0.31 19.38
CA ASP A 53 6.01 0.55 19.77
C ASP A 53 6.97 0.70 18.58
N ILE A 54 8.16 1.23 18.87
CA ILE A 54 9.26 1.30 17.90
C ILE A 54 9.60 -0.10 17.36
N GLY A 55 9.72 -0.21 16.03
CA GLY A 55 10.03 -1.47 15.36
C GLY A 55 8.81 -2.32 14.98
N GLU A 56 7.60 -1.98 15.42
CA GLU A 56 6.39 -2.77 15.08
C GLU A 56 5.80 -2.45 13.70
N ILE A 57 6.04 -1.24 13.19
CA ILE A 57 5.48 -0.76 11.92
C ILE A 57 6.60 -0.29 10.98
N PHE A 58 6.52 -0.68 9.71
CA PHE A 58 7.40 -0.21 8.64
C PHE A 58 6.64 0.83 7.80
N VAL A 59 7.21 1.99 7.50
CA VAL A 59 6.40 3.14 7.04
C VAL A 59 6.88 3.71 5.70
N ILE A 60 5.93 3.95 4.78
CA ILE A 60 6.11 4.82 3.61
C ILE A 60 5.30 6.09 3.83
N ARG A 61 5.94 7.26 3.61
CA ARG A 61 5.27 8.57 3.67
C ARG A 61 5.55 9.39 2.43
N ASN A 62 4.51 9.80 1.73
CA ASN A 62 4.60 10.78 0.65
C ASN A 62 3.34 11.67 0.61
N ALA A 63 3.34 12.72 -0.22
CA ALA A 63 2.20 13.63 -0.32
C ALA A 63 0.99 12.90 -0.95
N GLY A 64 -0.04 12.64 -0.14
CA GLY A 64 -1.28 11.99 -0.60
C GLY A 64 -1.28 10.47 -0.52
N ASN A 65 -0.31 9.85 0.18
CA ASN A 65 -0.24 8.40 0.40
C ASN A 65 -0.38 7.59 -0.90
N ILE A 66 0.24 8.09 -1.97
CA ILE A 66 0.15 7.56 -3.33
C ILE A 66 1.20 6.47 -3.54
N ILE A 67 0.81 5.38 -4.16
CA ILE A 67 1.72 4.37 -4.69
C ILE A 67 1.53 4.34 -6.20
N PRO A 68 2.52 4.77 -6.99
CA PRO A 68 2.44 4.67 -8.45
C PRO A 68 2.23 3.22 -8.90
N PRO A 69 1.55 2.97 -10.04
CA PRO A 69 1.53 1.64 -10.64
C PRO A 69 2.95 1.10 -10.89
N TYR A 70 3.12 -0.22 -10.86
CA TYR A 70 4.40 -0.85 -11.12
C TYR A 70 4.97 -0.42 -12.48
N GLY A 71 6.22 0.04 -12.49
CA GLY A 71 6.92 0.55 -13.68
C GLY A 71 6.57 1.99 -14.08
N ALA A 72 5.60 2.64 -13.43
CA ALA A 72 5.22 4.03 -13.75
C ALA A 72 6.12 5.09 -13.09
N ALA A 73 6.85 4.73 -12.04
CA ALA A 73 7.77 5.61 -11.31
C ALA A 73 9.03 4.86 -10.88
N ASN A 74 10.10 5.60 -10.64
CA ASN A 74 11.39 5.11 -10.13
C ASN A 74 11.77 5.77 -8.79
N GLY A 75 10.76 6.17 -8.01
CA GLY A 75 10.91 6.72 -6.66
C GLY A 75 11.22 5.66 -5.59
N GLY A 76 11.09 6.05 -4.32
CA GLY A 76 11.37 5.17 -3.18
C GLY A 76 10.25 4.17 -2.89
N GLU A 77 9.02 4.45 -3.32
CA GLU A 77 7.79 3.70 -2.97
C GLU A 77 7.90 2.22 -3.31
N GLY A 78 8.25 1.92 -4.56
CA GLY A 78 8.33 0.54 -5.06
C GLY A 78 9.45 -0.26 -4.39
N GLY A 79 10.63 0.35 -4.21
CA GLY A 79 11.76 -0.29 -3.55
C GLY A 79 11.49 -0.55 -2.07
N THR A 80 10.89 0.41 -1.36
CA THR A 80 10.51 0.23 0.06
C THR A 80 9.40 -0.82 0.22
N LEU A 81 8.41 -0.85 -0.67
CA LEU A 81 7.39 -1.91 -0.71
C LEU A 81 8.02 -3.29 -0.95
N GLU A 82 8.91 -3.42 -1.92
CA GLU A 82 9.59 -4.68 -2.20
C GLU A 82 10.44 -5.15 -1.03
N TYR A 83 11.19 -4.25 -0.38
CA TYR A 83 11.97 -4.58 0.81
C TYR A 83 11.09 -4.99 1.99
N ALA A 84 9.96 -4.30 2.21
CA ALA A 84 9.00 -4.64 3.26
C ALA A 84 8.49 -6.08 3.09
N LEU A 85 8.12 -6.45 1.87
CA LEU A 85 7.57 -7.78 1.61
C LEU A 85 8.68 -8.84 1.49
N GLN A 86 9.72 -8.64 0.70
CA GLN A 86 10.77 -9.65 0.48
C GLN A 86 11.84 -9.70 1.57
N GLY A 87 12.29 -8.54 2.04
CA GLY A 87 13.36 -8.44 3.02
C GLY A 87 12.89 -8.67 4.46
N LEU A 88 11.67 -8.25 4.78
CA LEU A 88 11.13 -8.29 6.15
C LEU A 88 9.98 -9.31 6.34
N ASP A 89 9.57 -10.01 5.28
CA ASP A 89 8.40 -10.91 5.24
C ASP A 89 7.12 -10.31 5.85
N ILE A 90 6.89 -9.01 5.63
CA ILE A 90 5.63 -8.38 6.05
C ILE A 90 4.47 -8.99 5.24
N ARG A 91 3.38 -9.33 5.94
CA ARG A 91 2.18 -9.97 5.36
C ARG A 91 0.95 -9.09 5.38
N GLN A 92 1.08 -7.85 5.87
CA GLN A 92 -0.02 -6.90 6.00
C GLN A 92 0.40 -5.53 5.49
N ILE A 93 -0.42 -4.93 4.63
CA ILE A 93 -0.25 -3.55 4.15
C ILE A 93 -1.48 -2.75 4.56
N ILE A 94 -1.26 -1.54 5.08
CA ILE A 94 -2.31 -0.55 5.29
C ILE A 94 -2.03 0.64 4.37
N VAL A 95 -3.01 1.01 3.55
CA VAL A 95 -3.03 2.30 2.85
C VAL A 95 -3.95 3.23 3.63
N CYS A 96 -3.38 4.26 4.24
CA CYS A 96 -4.09 5.18 5.12
C CYS A 96 -4.18 6.58 4.50
N GLY A 97 -5.39 6.95 4.06
CA GLY A 97 -5.76 8.33 3.75
C GLY A 97 -6.10 9.12 5.02
N HIS A 98 -6.33 10.43 4.88
CA HIS A 98 -6.75 11.25 6.02
C HIS A 98 -7.62 12.43 5.61
N SER A 99 -8.44 12.93 6.54
CA SER A 99 -9.29 14.10 6.31
C SER A 99 -8.47 15.36 5.99
N HIS A 100 -9.06 16.24 5.19
CA HIS A 100 -8.45 17.50 4.73
C HIS A 100 -7.05 17.35 4.11
N CYS A 101 -6.84 16.31 3.30
CA CYS A 101 -5.55 16.07 2.64
C CYS A 101 -5.19 17.15 1.62
N GLY A 102 -4.05 17.82 1.83
CA GLY A 102 -3.56 18.86 0.92
C GLY A 102 -3.28 18.37 -0.50
N ALA A 103 -2.77 17.14 -0.64
CA ALA A 103 -2.51 16.52 -1.94
C ALA A 103 -3.81 16.29 -2.73
N MET A 104 -4.87 15.83 -2.06
CA MET A 104 -6.19 15.64 -2.69
C MET A 104 -6.83 16.98 -3.07
N LYS A 105 -6.70 18.01 -2.23
CA LYS A 105 -7.09 19.39 -2.58
C LYS A 105 -6.32 19.91 -3.80
N GLY A 106 -5.04 19.55 -3.91
CA GLY A 106 -4.19 19.82 -5.07
C GLY A 106 -4.67 19.10 -6.33
N LEU A 107 -5.02 17.81 -6.20
CA LEU A 107 -5.49 16.97 -7.32
C LEU A 107 -6.78 17.51 -7.95
N LEU A 108 -7.70 18.07 -7.16
CA LEU A 108 -8.90 18.77 -7.65
C LEU A 108 -8.56 20.01 -8.50
N LYS A 109 -7.41 20.63 -8.25
CA LYS A 109 -6.95 21.86 -8.91
C LYS A 109 -5.67 21.62 -9.71
N LEU A 110 -5.47 20.40 -10.22
CA LEU A 110 -4.21 19.90 -10.76
C LEU A 110 -3.52 20.91 -11.71
N ASN A 111 -4.24 21.42 -12.71
CA ASN A 111 -3.69 22.35 -13.70
C ASN A 111 -3.16 23.66 -13.09
N LYS A 112 -3.68 24.10 -11.93
CA LYS A 112 -3.18 25.30 -11.24
C LYS A 112 -1.82 25.07 -10.57
N LEU A 113 -1.44 23.81 -10.33
CA LEU A 113 -0.16 23.47 -9.70
C LEU A 113 1.01 23.54 -10.67
N GLN A 114 0.77 23.49 -11.98
CA GLN A 114 1.82 23.33 -13.00
C GLN A 114 2.87 24.45 -12.96
N ALA A 115 2.47 25.68 -12.68
CA ALA A 115 3.39 26.82 -12.65
C ALA A 115 4.18 26.90 -11.32
N ASP A 116 3.51 26.77 -10.18
CA ASP A 116 4.10 27.06 -8.87
C ASP A 116 4.63 25.82 -8.14
N MET A 117 4.08 24.64 -8.45
CA MET A 117 4.44 23.36 -7.83
C MET A 117 4.56 22.24 -8.88
N PRO A 118 5.45 22.36 -9.88
CA PRO A 118 5.54 21.44 -11.01
C PRO A 118 5.82 19.97 -10.59
N LEU A 119 6.64 19.76 -9.56
CA LEU A 119 6.92 18.41 -9.05
C LEU A 119 5.70 17.78 -8.38
N VAL A 120 4.87 18.58 -7.69
CA VAL A 120 3.60 18.09 -7.11
C VAL A 120 2.59 17.82 -8.22
N TYR A 121 2.53 18.69 -9.24
CA TYR A 121 1.72 18.45 -10.43
C TYR A 121 2.07 17.11 -11.09
N ASP A 122 3.35 16.84 -11.33
CA ASP A 122 3.80 15.57 -11.93
C ASP A 122 3.54 14.37 -11.02
N TRP A 123 3.83 14.50 -9.72
CA TRP A 123 3.56 13.46 -8.72
C TRP A 123 2.09 13.05 -8.67
N LEU A 124 1.18 14.03 -8.65
CA LEU A 124 -0.26 13.79 -8.56
C LEU A 124 -0.85 13.12 -9.81
N LYS A 125 -0.12 13.06 -10.93
CA LYS A 125 -0.54 12.27 -12.10
C LYS A 125 -0.66 10.77 -11.79
N HIS A 126 0.08 10.27 -10.79
CA HIS A 126 -0.06 8.89 -10.34
C HIS A 126 -1.40 8.60 -9.63
N ALA A 127 -2.16 9.64 -9.26
CA ALA A 127 -3.52 9.56 -8.76
C ALA A 127 -4.57 10.06 -9.77
N GLU A 128 -4.23 10.16 -11.06
CA GLU A 128 -5.16 10.61 -12.10
C GLU A 128 -6.39 9.71 -12.21
N ALA A 129 -6.24 8.40 -11.98
CA ALA A 129 -7.36 7.46 -11.94
C ALA A 129 -8.40 7.86 -10.87
N THR A 130 -7.95 8.28 -9.68
CA THR A 130 -8.82 8.82 -8.63
C THR A 130 -9.56 10.05 -9.10
N ARG A 131 -8.83 11.03 -9.66
CA ARG A 131 -9.42 12.30 -10.13
C ARG A 131 -10.49 12.05 -11.19
N ARG A 132 -10.20 11.13 -12.11
CA ARG A 132 -11.10 10.74 -13.19
C ARG A 132 -12.35 10.05 -12.66
N LEU A 133 -12.17 9.04 -11.80
CA LEU A 133 -13.25 8.27 -11.19
C LEU A 133 -14.20 9.17 -10.40
N VAL A 134 -13.65 10.06 -9.57
CA VAL A 134 -14.47 10.94 -8.73
C VAL A 134 -15.26 11.93 -9.58
N ARG A 135 -14.62 12.56 -10.58
CA ARG A 135 -15.29 13.49 -11.48
C ARG A 135 -16.44 12.84 -12.26
N ASP A 136 -16.25 11.60 -12.71
CA ASP A 136 -17.22 10.92 -13.57
C ASP A 136 -18.35 10.25 -12.75
N THR A 137 -18.10 9.87 -11.48
CA THR A 137 -19.05 9.10 -10.65
C THR A 137 -19.76 9.93 -9.57
N TYR A 138 -19.12 11.01 -9.10
CA TYR A 138 -19.64 11.86 -8.02
C TYR A 138 -19.79 13.32 -8.48
N PRO A 139 -20.56 13.59 -9.55
CA PRO A 139 -20.66 14.94 -10.14
C PRO A 139 -21.38 15.95 -9.24
N HIS A 140 -22.06 15.49 -8.18
CA HIS A 140 -22.85 16.33 -7.28
C HIS A 140 -22.12 16.67 -5.97
N CYS A 141 -20.99 16.01 -5.67
CA CYS A 141 -20.21 16.32 -4.48
C CYS A 141 -19.42 17.62 -4.71
N GLU A 142 -19.48 18.55 -3.76
CA GLU A 142 -18.78 19.84 -3.82
C GLU A 142 -18.05 20.12 -2.49
N GLY A 143 -17.21 21.17 -2.47
CA GLY A 143 -16.58 21.65 -1.25
C GLY A 143 -15.75 20.58 -0.52
N GLU A 144 -15.97 20.42 0.78
CA GLU A 144 -15.26 19.42 1.59
C GLU A 144 -15.76 17.99 1.35
N GLU A 145 -17.04 17.77 1.02
CA GLU A 145 -17.58 16.44 0.67
C GLU A 145 -16.84 15.85 -0.55
N LEU A 146 -16.58 16.69 -1.56
CA LEU A 146 -15.79 16.29 -2.72
C LEU A 146 -14.36 15.90 -2.34
N VAL A 147 -13.75 16.59 -1.36
CA VAL A 147 -12.40 16.28 -0.88
C VAL A 147 -12.40 14.96 -0.11
N GLU A 148 -13.40 14.72 0.74
CA GLU A 148 -13.57 13.47 1.49
C GLU A 148 -13.77 12.28 0.55
N THR A 149 -14.60 12.45 -0.48
CA THR A 149 -14.78 11.45 -1.55
C THR A 149 -13.46 11.17 -2.26
N LEU A 150 -12.69 12.20 -2.60
CA LEU A 150 -11.37 12.04 -3.23
C LEU A 150 -10.39 11.27 -2.34
N VAL A 151 -10.38 11.55 -1.02
CA VAL A 151 -9.55 10.83 -0.05
C VAL A 151 -9.90 9.35 -0.01
N ALA A 152 -11.21 9.03 0.08
CA ALA A 152 -11.69 7.66 0.12
C ALA A 152 -11.33 6.89 -1.15
N GLU A 153 -11.66 7.44 -2.31
CA GLU A 153 -11.37 6.80 -3.59
C GLU A 153 -9.86 6.70 -3.86
N ASN A 154 -9.06 7.65 -3.39
CA ASN A 154 -7.61 7.59 -3.54
C ASN A 154 -7.02 6.37 -2.84
N VAL A 155 -7.52 6.01 -1.65
CA VAL A 155 -7.08 4.83 -0.91
C VAL A 155 -7.36 3.57 -1.72
N LEU A 156 -8.55 3.43 -2.31
CA LEU A 156 -8.90 2.26 -3.11
C LEU A 156 -8.08 2.16 -4.40
N VAL A 157 -7.89 3.29 -5.10
CA VAL A 157 -7.02 3.35 -6.29
C VAL A 157 -5.57 2.98 -5.95
N GLN A 158 -5.06 3.38 -4.79
CA GLN A 158 -3.71 3.00 -4.35
C GLN A 158 -3.60 1.51 -4.04
N ILE A 159 -4.65 0.90 -3.49
CA ILE A 159 -4.73 -0.56 -3.31
C ILE A 159 -4.69 -1.26 -4.66
N ASP A 160 -5.37 -0.75 -5.68
CA ASP A 160 -5.32 -1.31 -7.03
C ASP A 160 -3.95 -1.12 -7.68
N ASN A 161 -3.30 0.03 -7.48
CA ASN A 161 -1.91 0.24 -7.92
C ASN A 161 -0.96 -0.78 -7.25
N LEU A 162 -1.10 -1.04 -5.94
CA LEU A 162 -0.32 -2.05 -5.23
C LEU A 162 -0.47 -3.44 -5.88
N LYS A 163 -1.68 -3.82 -6.28
CA LYS A 163 -1.96 -5.11 -6.93
C LYS A 163 -1.24 -5.30 -8.27
N THR A 164 -0.71 -4.23 -8.88
CA THR A 164 0.10 -4.30 -10.11
C THR A 164 1.55 -4.74 -9.86
N TYR A 165 2.06 -4.66 -8.62
CA TYR A 165 3.42 -5.07 -8.28
C TYR A 165 3.55 -6.60 -8.31
N PRO A 166 4.60 -7.16 -8.96
CA PRO A 166 4.78 -8.62 -9.06
C PRO A 166 4.78 -9.34 -7.71
N VAL A 167 5.48 -8.77 -6.71
CA VAL A 167 5.57 -9.33 -5.36
C VAL A 167 4.21 -9.34 -4.64
N VAL A 168 3.42 -8.27 -4.79
CA VAL A 168 2.09 -8.15 -4.20
C VAL A 168 1.14 -9.13 -4.87
N ARG A 169 1.11 -9.17 -6.20
CA ARG A 169 0.27 -10.08 -6.99
C ARG A 169 0.53 -11.54 -6.61
N SER A 170 1.79 -11.94 -6.53
CA SER A 170 2.20 -13.30 -6.16
C SER A 170 1.75 -13.66 -4.74
N ARG A 171 2.00 -12.79 -3.75
CA ARG A 171 1.62 -13.08 -2.35
C ARG A 171 0.11 -13.08 -2.12
N LEU A 172 -0.64 -12.20 -2.78
CA LEU A 172 -2.11 -12.22 -2.74
C LEU A 172 -2.64 -13.55 -3.29
N HIS A 173 -2.13 -14.03 -4.42
CA HIS A 173 -2.54 -15.30 -5.02
C HIS A 173 -2.23 -16.50 -4.11
N GLN A 174 -1.11 -16.45 -3.39
CA GLN A 174 -0.74 -17.46 -2.39
C GLN A 174 -1.57 -17.37 -1.10
N GLY A 175 -2.36 -16.31 -0.89
CA GLY A 175 -3.04 -16.07 0.37
C GLY A 175 -2.08 -15.73 1.52
N LYS A 176 -0.92 -15.09 1.20
CA LYS A 176 0.14 -14.70 2.15
C LYS A 176 0.23 -13.19 2.40
N LEU A 177 -0.67 -12.40 1.83
CA LEU A 177 -0.70 -10.95 1.99
C LEU A 177 -2.14 -10.48 2.13
N LYS A 178 -2.35 -9.52 3.04
CA LYS A 178 -3.62 -8.79 3.21
C LYS A 178 -3.34 -7.31 3.03
N ILE A 179 -4.26 -6.60 2.37
CA ILE A 179 -4.17 -5.15 2.14
C ILE A 179 -5.43 -4.52 2.71
N TYR A 180 -5.26 -3.50 3.54
CA TYR A 180 -6.35 -2.78 4.20
C TYR A 180 -6.35 -1.31 3.76
N GLY A 181 -7.54 -0.75 3.54
CA GLY A 181 -7.74 0.66 3.24
C GLY A 181 -8.31 1.41 4.45
N TRP A 182 -7.59 2.39 4.97
CA TRP A 182 -7.99 3.18 6.13
C TRP A 182 -8.15 4.66 5.78
N ILE A 183 -9.02 5.35 6.51
CA ILE A 183 -9.14 6.81 6.52
C ILE A 183 -9.05 7.30 7.96
N TYR A 184 -8.05 8.13 8.25
CA TYR A 184 -7.91 8.80 9.54
C TYR A 184 -8.58 10.18 9.53
N ASN A 185 -9.58 10.38 10.37
CA ASN A 185 -10.18 11.69 10.59
C ASN A 185 -9.40 12.45 11.67
N ILE A 186 -8.73 13.52 11.25
CA ILE A 186 -7.88 14.35 12.10
C ILE A 186 -8.68 15.08 13.18
N GLU A 187 -9.91 15.50 12.90
CA GLU A 187 -10.68 16.37 13.81
C GLU A 187 -11.14 15.61 15.06
N ASN A 188 -11.65 14.39 14.87
CA ASN A 188 -12.20 13.58 15.96
C ASN A 188 -11.29 12.42 16.40
N GLY A 189 -10.20 12.17 15.66
CA GLY A 189 -9.23 11.11 15.97
C GLY A 189 -9.69 9.70 15.56
N GLU A 190 -10.83 9.56 14.86
CA GLU A 190 -11.36 8.27 14.45
C GLU A 190 -10.66 7.75 13.20
N VAL A 191 -10.56 6.42 13.11
CA VAL A 191 -10.15 5.72 11.89
C VAL A 191 -11.33 4.93 11.37
N LEU A 192 -11.57 4.99 10.06
CA LEU A 192 -12.50 4.11 9.34
C LEU A 192 -11.72 3.14 8.47
N ALA A 193 -12.17 1.90 8.36
CA ALA A 193 -11.60 0.86 7.51
C ALA A 193 -12.58 0.49 6.40
N TYR A 194 -12.07 0.23 5.20
CA TYR A 194 -12.87 -0.22 4.07
C TYR A 194 -13.25 -1.70 4.24
N ASP A 195 -14.55 -1.98 4.19
CA ASP A 195 -15.14 -3.31 4.19
C ASP A 195 -15.53 -3.67 2.75
N GLU A 196 -14.80 -4.62 2.15
CA GLU A 196 -15.03 -5.07 0.77
C GLU A 196 -16.42 -5.70 0.59
N ALA A 197 -16.98 -6.37 1.60
CA ALA A 197 -18.29 -6.99 1.48
C ALA A 197 -19.40 -5.94 1.45
N LYS A 198 -19.28 -4.90 2.29
CA LYS A 198 -20.24 -3.79 2.36
C LYS A 198 -20.00 -2.69 1.33
N HIS A 199 -18.84 -2.69 0.67
CA HIS A 199 -18.37 -1.60 -0.20
C HIS A 199 -18.46 -0.24 0.50
N ALA A 200 -18.04 -0.18 1.76
CA ALA A 200 -18.19 1.02 2.60
C ALA A 200 -17.05 1.14 3.62
N TYR A 201 -16.76 2.38 4.02
CA TYR A 201 -15.90 2.66 5.16
C TYR A 201 -16.70 2.55 6.46
N VAL A 202 -16.26 1.69 7.36
CA VAL A 202 -16.90 1.39 8.64
C VAL A 202 -15.90 1.54 9.78
N LYS A 203 -16.39 1.60 11.03
CA LYS A 203 -15.49 1.56 12.18
C LYS A 203 -14.71 0.25 12.18
N PRO A 204 -13.38 0.26 12.35
CA PRO A 204 -12.58 -0.95 12.43
C PRO A 204 -13.07 -1.81 13.59
N ASP A 205 -13.43 -3.05 13.29
CA ASP A 205 -13.67 -4.08 14.28
C ASP A 205 -12.85 -5.34 13.93
N TYR A 206 -12.77 -6.28 14.87
CA TYR A 206 -12.05 -7.53 14.66
C TYR A 206 -12.63 -8.39 13.54
N SER A 207 -13.88 -8.17 13.10
CA SER A 207 -14.49 -8.93 12.01
C SER A 207 -13.98 -8.51 10.62
N LEU A 208 -13.39 -7.31 10.51
CA LEU A 208 -12.66 -6.87 9.32
C LEU A 208 -11.25 -7.46 9.24
N ILE A 209 -10.76 -8.02 10.34
CA ILE A 209 -9.51 -8.77 10.36
C ILE A 209 -9.87 -10.20 9.99
N ASP A 210 -9.52 -10.60 8.78
CA ASP A 210 -9.51 -12.00 8.45
C ASP A 210 -8.40 -12.67 9.29
N GLU A 211 -8.76 -13.34 10.38
CA GLU A 211 -7.83 -14.10 11.23
C GLU A 211 -7.52 -15.49 10.66
N SER A 212 -8.08 -15.84 9.49
CA SER A 212 -7.68 -17.09 8.85
C SER A 212 -6.16 -17.11 8.70
N PRO A 213 -5.49 -18.19 9.14
CA PRO A 213 -4.07 -18.35 8.95
C PRO A 213 -3.77 -18.09 7.48
N PHE A 214 -2.73 -17.30 7.19
CA PHE A 214 -2.25 -17.17 5.81
C PHE A 214 -2.12 -18.57 5.25
N ALA A 215 -2.92 -18.88 4.23
CA ALA A 215 -2.96 -20.22 3.69
C ALA A 215 -1.55 -20.54 3.21
N GLU A 216 -0.89 -21.52 3.83
CA GLU A 216 0.31 -22.12 3.25
C GLU A 216 -0.14 -22.96 2.07
N ARG A 217 -0.53 -22.28 0.98
CA ARG A 217 -0.61 -22.94 -0.32
C ARG A 217 0.83 -23.26 -0.68
N GLU A 218 1.21 -24.52 -0.51
CA GLU A 218 2.47 -25.05 -1.03
C GLU A 218 2.57 -24.72 -2.51
N ALA A 219 3.80 -24.58 -3.01
CA ALA A 219 4.01 -24.47 -4.45
C ALA A 219 3.28 -25.65 -5.11
N VAL A 220 2.43 -25.36 -6.09
CA VAL A 220 1.59 -26.41 -6.68
C VAL A 220 2.51 -27.49 -7.26
N GLU A 221 2.39 -28.73 -6.79
CA GLU A 221 3.13 -29.85 -7.37
C GLU A 221 2.60 -30.10 -8.79
N GLY A 222 3.50 -29.97 -9.78
CA GLY A 222 3.14 -29.97 -11.20
C GLY A 222 2.64 -28.61 -11.71
N CYS A 223 2.50 -28.48 -13.03
CA CYS A 223 1.91 -27.30 -13.66
C CYS A 223 0.43 -27.62 -13.95
N PRO A 224 -0.51 -27.36 -13.03
CA PRO A 224 -1.92 -27.50 -13.37
C PRO A 224 -2.24 -26.45 -14.43
N ILE A 225 -2.47 -26.91 -15.65
CA ILE A 225 -3.03 -26.06 -16.70
C ILE A 225 -4.39 -25.59 -16.16
N PRO A 226 -4.61 -24.29 -15.93
CA PRO A 226 -5.81 -23.78 -15.24
C PRO A 226 -7.07 -23.82 -16.12
N TYR A 227 -7.00 -24.53 -17.24
CA TYR A 227 -8.09 -24.75 -18.17
C TYR A 227 -8.16 -26.23 -18.52
N THR A 228 -9.36 -26.78 -18.47
CA THR A 228 -9.65 -28.11 -18.97
C THR A 228 -9.56 -28.05 -20.49
N ILE A 229 -8.55 -28.67 -21.09
CA ILE A 229 -8.61 -28.98 -22.53
C ILE A 229 -9.74 -29.99 -22.66
N ALA A 230 -10.83 -29.63 -23.35
CA ALA A 230 -11.87 -30.59 -23.69
C ALA A 230 -11.20 -31.76 -24.42
N SER A 231 -11.11 -32.91 -23.76
CA SER A 231 -10.30 -34.02 -24.22
C SER A 231 -10.93 -34.64 -25.48
N GLY A 232 -10.22 -34.48 -26.58
CA GLY A 232 -10.30 -35.37 -27.74
C GLY A 232 -8.94 -35.86 -28.22
N GLN A 233 -7.82 -35.31 -27.74
CA GLN A 233 -6.49 -35.73 -28.18
C GLN A 233 -5.51 -35.79 -27.01
N THR A 234 -4.92 -36.96 -26.82
CA THR A 234 -3.74 -37.21 -26.01
C THR A 234 -2.57 -36.40 -26.58
N LEU A 235 -2.02 -35.46 -25.80
CA LEU A 235 -0.66 -34.96 -26.06
C LEU A 235 0.34 -36.05 -25.65
N ALA A 236 0.53 -37.03 -26.53
CA ALA A 236 1.78 -37.77 -26.60
C ALA A 236 2.78 -36.91 -27.38
N GLY A 237 3.95 -36.65 -26.81
CA GLY A 237 5.07 -36.02 -27.52
C GLY A 237 5.59 -34.73 -26.89
N TRP A 238 6.15 -34.83 -25.69
CA TRP A 238 7.19 -33.89 -25.26
C TRP A 238 8.47 -34.22 -26.04
N TYR A 239 8.81 -33.37 -27.01
CA TYR A 239 10.09 -33.27 -27.71
C TYR A 239 11.01 -34.50 -27.69
N GLY A 240 10.92 -35.28 -28.75
CA GLY A 240 11.89 -36.33 -29.04
C GLY A 240 11.74 -36.80 -30.48
N GLU A 241 12.16 -35.99 -31.44
CA GLU A 241 12.79 -36.44 -32.69
C GLU A 241 13.31 -35.23 -33.47
N THR A 242 14.59 -35.31 -33.82
CA THR A 242 15.34 -34.35 -34.61
C THR A 242 14.93 -34.45 -36.06
N ASP A 243 14.18 -33.48 -36.59
CA ASP A 243 14.05 -33.31 -38.03
C ASP A 243 14.88 -32.13 -38.51
N THR A 244 15.96 -32.49 -39.18
CA THR A 244 16.79 -31.65 -40.02
C THR A 244 15.96 -31.02 -41.13
N PHE A 245 15.79 -29.70 -41.10
CA PHE A 245 15.36 -28.96 -42.29
C PHE A 245 16.59 -28.65 -43.15
N SER A 246 16.82 -29.47 -44.17
CA SER A 246 17.66 -29.14 -45.32
C SER A 246 16.89 -28.17 -46.22
N VAL A 247 17.44 -26.98 -46.46
CA VAL A 247 16.96 -26.09 -47.51
C VAL A 247 17.76 -26.40 -48.79
N SER A 248 17.07 -26.92 -49.80
CA SER A 248 17.57 -26.99 -51.18
C SER A 248 16.43 -26.66 -52.15
N GLY A 249 16.73 -25.78 -53.12
CA GLY A 249 15.85 -25.44 -54.25
C GLY A 249 15.58 -23.95 -54.36
#